data_AF-A0AAW2E455-F1
#
_entry.id   AF-A0AAW2E455-F1
#
_cell.length_a   1.000
_cell.length_b   1.000
_cell.length_c   1.000
_cell.angle_alpha   90.00
_cell.angle_beta   90.00
_cell.angle_gamma   90.00
#
_symmetry.space_group_name_H-M   'P 1'
#
loop_
_entity.id
_entity.type
_entity.pdbx_description
1 polymer ?
#
loop_
_entity_poly.entity_id
_entity_poly.type
_entity_poly.pdbx_seq_one_letter_code
_entity_poly.pdbx_strand_id
1 'polypeptide(L)'
;MALILEEIWCLRNVELHLKNHIDLTNSIQLIQRRYQEYLAVCLVTPTKPKQQGSSYWIPPPPRHIKIKTDAALSSSGSALAVIARDNRGTICNAWNKKVFQFCTTLLLELL
;
A
#
# COMPACT_ATOMS: atom_id res chain seq x y z
N MET A 1 -11.18 5.57 -12.52
CA MET A 1 -10.78 7.00 -12.41
C MET A 1 -9.48 7.18 -11.65
N ALA A 2 -9.25 6.48 -10.53
CA ALA A 2 -8.02 6.61 -9.73
C ALA A 2 -6.70 6.48 -10.53
N LEU A 3 -6.59 5.45 -11.41
CA LEU A 3 -5.38 5.21 -12.22
C LEU A 3 -5.01 6.37 -13.15
N ILE A 4 -6.00 7.13 -13.64
CA ILE A 4 -5.80 8.26 -14.55
C ILE A 4 -5.28 9.47 -13.76
N LEU A 5 -5.87 9.74 -12.59
CA LEU A 5 -5.44 10.84 -11.72
C LEU A 5 -4.02 10.65 -11.21
N GLU A 6 -3.66 9.41 -10.86
CA GLU A 6 -2.31 9.03 -10.44
C GLU A 6 -1.28 9.31 -11.54
N GLU A 7 -1.60 8.94 -12.78
CA GLU A 7 -0.69 9.14 -13.91
C GLU A 7 -0.54 10.63 -14.27
N ILE A 8 -1.63 11.41 -14.24
CA ILE A 8 -1.57 12.88 -14.42
C ILE A 8 -0.69 13.53 -13.36
N TRP A 9 -0.83 13.09 -12.10
CA TRP A 9 0.00 13.60 -11.01
C TRP A 9 1.47 13.23 -11.19
N CYS A 10 1.77 11.99 -11.58
CA CYS A 10 3.12 11.52 -11.86
C CYS A 10 3.78 12.32 -12.98
N LEU A 11 3.09 12.48 -14.12
CA LEU A 11 3.59 13.23 -15.27
C LEU A 11 3.92 14.68 -14.89
N ARG A 12 3.02 15.35 -14.15
CA ARG A 12 3.25 16.72 -13.67
C ARG A 12 4.50 16.81 -12.80
N ASN A 13 4.73 15.84 -11.91
CA ASN A 13 5.91 15.84 -11.04
C ASN A 13 7.21 15.57 -11.81
N VAL A 14 7.17 14.69 -12.80
CA VAL A 14 8.32 14.43 -13.68
C VAL A 14 8.70 15.70 -14.45
N GLU A 15 7.73 16.42 -14.99
CA GLU A 15 7.98 17.68 -15.70
C GLU A 15 8.54 18.76 -14.77
N LEU A 16 7.93 18.95 -13.60
CA LEU A 16 8.32 19.98 -12.64
C LEU A 16 9.70 19.75 -12.02
N HIS A 17 10.04 18.50 -11.70
CA HIS A 17 11.24 18.19 -10.92
C HIS A 17 12.40 17.62 -11.75
N LEU A 18 12.10 16.86 -12.81
CA LEU A 18 13.11 16.17 -13.60
C LEU A 18 13.35 16.83 -14.97
N LYS A 19 12.50 17.79 -15.38
CA LYS A 19 12.55 18.45 -16.71
C LYS A 19 12.69 17.47 -17.87
N ASN A 20 12.19 16.25 -17.69
CA ASN A 20 12.23 15.21 -18.68
C ASN A 20 11.10 15.40 -19.70
N HIS A 21 11.33 14.91 -20.92
CA HIS A 21 10.29 14.87 -21.93
C HIS A 21 9.21 13.87 -21.54
N ILE A 22 7.96 14.33 -21.47
CA ILE A 22 6.81 13.47 -21.18
C ILE A 22 6.48 12.64 -22.41
N ASP A 23 6.40 11.33 -22.25
CA ASP A 23 5.88 10.42 -23.28
C ASP A 23 4.43 10.01 -22.94
N LEU A 24 3.48 10.71 -23.57
CA LEU A 24 2.06 10.46 -23.41
C LEU A 24 1.64 9.07 -23.89
N THR A 25 2.32 8.53 -24.91
CA THR A 25 1.99 7.21 -25.46
C THR A 25 2.28 6.13 -24.43
N ASN A 26 3.46 6.20 -23.81
CA ASN A 26 3.83 5.30 -22.72
C ASN A 26 2.90 5.43 -21.51
N SER A 27 2.51 6.66 -21.14
CA SER A 27 1.55 6.90 -20.05
C SER A 27 0.18 6.25 -20.33
N ILE A 28 -0.35 6.37 -21.54
CA ILE A 28 -1.63 5.74 -21.92
C ILE A 28 -1.53 4.22 -21.82
N GLN A 29 -0.45 3.63 -22.35
CA GLN A 29 -0.22 2.19 -22.26
C GLN A 29 -0.09 1.72 -20.82
N LEU A 30 0.56 2.51 -19.96
CA LEU A 30 0.71 2.21 -18.53
C LEU A 30 -0.64 2.18 -17.81
N ILE A 31 -1.51 3.16 -18.06
CA ILE A 31 -2.87 3.20 -17.50
C ILE A 31 -3.65 1.98 -17.97
N GLN A 32 -3.60 1.65 -19.27
CA GLN A 32 -4.31 0.50 -19.83
C GLN A 32 -3.85 -0.81 -19.20
N ARG A 33 -2.54 -1.00 -19.05
CA ARG A 33 -1.97 -2.20 -18.39
C ARG A 33 -2.45 -2.33 -16.95
N ARG A 34 -2.33 -1.27 -16.13
CA ARG A 34 -2.78 -1.27 -14.73
C ARG A 34 -4.28 -1.54 -14.61
N TYR A 35 -5.07 -1.04 -15.56
CA TYR A 35 -6.50 -1.32 -15.62
C TYR A 35 -6.78 -2.81 -15.89
N GLN A 36 -6.04 -3.45 -16.80
CA GLN A 36 -6.16 -4.89 -17.04
C GLN A 36 -5.75 -5.72 -15.83
N GLU A 37 -4.67 -5.34 -15.12
CA GLU A 37 -4.25 -5.98 -13.88
C GLU A 37 -5.35 -5.91 -12.81
N TYR A 38 -5.97 -4.73 -12.66
CA TYR A 38 -7.08 -4.54 -11.74
C TYR A 38 -8.28 -5.43 -12.11
N LEU A 39 -8.66 -5.47 -13.38
CA LEU A 39 -9.74 -6.35 -13.85
C LEU A 39 -9.42 -7.82 -13.59
N ALA A 40 -8.18 -8.27 -13.82
CA ALA A 40 -7.77 -9.63 -13.55
C ALA A 40 -7.96 -9.99 -12.07
N VAL A 41 -7.61 -9.10 -11.14
CA VAL A 41 -7.82 -9.32 -9.70
C VAL A 41 -9.31 -9.31 -9.34
N CYS A 42 -10.11 -8.40 -9.90
CA CYS A 42 -11.54 -8.30 -9.59
C CYS A 42 -12.38 -9.44 -10.18
N LEU A 43 -11.95 -10.02 -11.31
CA LEU A 43 -12.67 -11.08 -12.02
C LEU A 43 -12.28 -12.48 -11.54
N VAL A 44 -11.21 -12.62 -10.75
CA VAL A 44 -10.93 -13.86 -10.04
C VAL A 44 -12.06 -14.08 -9.04
N THR A 45 -12.91 -15.06 -9.35
CA THR A 45 -13.91 -15.54 -8.40
C THR A 45 -13.20 -15.98 -7.11
N PRO A 46 -13.75 -15.70 -5.93
CA PRO A 46 -13.19 -16.22 -4.70
C PRO A 46 -13.29 -17.74 -4.76
N THR A 47 -12.20 -18.39 -5.16
CA THR A 47 -11.97 -19.78 -4.83
C THR A 47 -12.18 -19.86 -3.33
N LYS A 48 -13.14 -20.70 -2.90
CA LYS A 48 -13.44 -20.93 -1.47
C LYS A 48 -12.11 -20.90 -0.73
N PRO A 49 -11.92 -20.01 0.27
CA PRO A 49 -10.64 -19.89 0.92
C PRO A 49 -10.29 -21.30 1.41
N LYS A 50 -9.21 -21.89 0.85
CA LYS A 50 -8.53 -23.02 1.49
C LYS A 50 -8.44 -22.63 2.94
N GLN A 51 -9.11 -23.38 3.83
CA GLN A 51 -9.30 -23.02 5.23
C GLN A 51 -8.07 -22.28 5.73
N GLN A 52 -8.24 -20.96 5.80
CA GLN A 52 -7.14 -20.04 5.95
C GLN A 52 -6.59 -20.38 7.32
N GLY A 53 -5.34 -20.83 7.37
CA GLY A 53 -4.69 -21.27 8.60
C GLY A 53 -5.04 -20.28 9.69
N SER A 54 -5.72 -20.78 10.73
CA SER A 54 -6.06 -20.09 11.96
C SER A 54 -6.23 -18.56 11.87
N SER A 55 -7.46 -18.06 12.00
CA SER A 55 -7.75 -16.63 12.18
C SER A 55 -7.07 -15.99 13.41
N TYR A 56 -6.35 -16.76 14.23
CA TYR A 56 -5.59 -16.28 15.37
C TYR A 56 -4.15 -15.89 15.01
N TRP A 57 -3.62 -14.89 15.72
CA TRP A 57 -2.23 -14.48 15.59
C TRP A 57 -1.29 -15.60 16.01
N ILE A 58 -0.33 -15.95 15.14
CA ILE A 58 0.74 -16.91 15.45
C ILE A 58 2.02 -16.13 15.84
N PRO A 59 2.69 -16.47 16.95
CA PRO A 59 3.96 -15.86 17.32
C PRO A 59 5.06 -16.15 16.27
N PRO A 60 6.02 -15.22 16.08
CA PRO A 60 7.20 -15.51 15.26
C PRO A 60 8.11 -16.54 15.95
N PRO A 61 9.06 -17.17 15.22
CA PRO A 61 10.06 -18.04 15.81
C PRO A 61 10.91 -17.33 16.88
N PRO A 62 11.59 -18.06 17.79
CA PRO A 62 12.52 -17.46 18.73
C PRO A 62 13.53 -16.53 18.06
N ARG A 63 13.87 -15.43 18.75
CA ARG A 63 14.78 -14.37 18.25
C ARG A 63 14.27 -13.58 17.04
N HIS A 64 13.00 -13.70 16.69
CA HIS A 64 12.37 -12.89 15.66
C HIS A 64 11.34 -11.93 16.26
N ILE A 65 11.16 -10.79 15.60
CA ILE A 65 10.15 -9.79 15.90
C ILE A 65 9.16 -9.76 14.74
N LYS A 66 7.87 -9.89 15.04
CA LYS A 66 6.79 -9.71 14.08
C LYS A 66 6.30 -8.27 14.13
N ILE A 67 6.52 -7.54 13.05
CA ILE A 67 6.01 -6.18 12.86
C ILE A 67 4.62 -6.30 12.24
N LYS A 68 3.64 -5.62 12.84
CA LYS A 68 2.30 -5.41 12.27
C LYS A 68 2.12 -3.94 12.01
N THR A 69 1.67 -3.62 10.81
CA THR A 69 1.39 -2.26 10.39
C THR A 69 -0.07 -2.17 9.99
N ASP A 70 -0.74 -1.10 10.42
CA ASP A 70 -2.10 -0.76 10.02
C ASP A 70 -2.16 0.72 9.61
N ALA A 71 -2.93 1.01 8.58
CA ALA A 71 -3.10 2.36 8.07
C ALA A 71 -4.58 2.71 7.99
N ALA A 72 -4.94 3.84 8.59
CA ALA A 72 -6.30 4.36 8.58
C ALA A 72 -6.36 5.69 7.83
N LEU A 73 -7.45 5.88 7.09
CA LEU A 73 -7.75 7.09 6.33
C LEU A 73 -9.05 7.71 6.85
N SER A 74 -9.09 9.03 6.96
CA SER A 74 -10.31 9.80 7.22
C SER A 74 -10.38 11.01 6.29
N SER A 75 -11.51 11.72 6.29
CA SER A 75 -11.65 13.00 5.58
C SER A 75 -10.74 14.11 6.12
N SER A 76 -10.09 13.92 7.27
CA SER A 76 -9.26 14.90 7.95
C SER A 76 -7.77 14.53 8.02
N GLY A 77 -7.38 13.40 7.41
CA GLY A 77 -5.98 12.98 7.32
C GLY A 77 -5.82 11.46 7.28
N SER A 78 -4.60 11.02 7.52
CA SER A 78 -4.26 9.60 7.61
C SER A 78 -3.43 9.29 8.85
N ALA A 79 -3.43 8.03 9.26
CA ALA A 79 -2.63 7.55 10.38
C ALA A 79 -2.01 6.20 10.05
N LEU A 80 -0.76 6.02 10.44
CA LEU A 80 -0.04 4.75 10.38
C LEU A 80 0.25 4.30 11.82
N ALA A 81 -0.05 3.05 12.12
CA ALA A 81 0.24 2.41 13.40
C ALA A 81 1.10 1.17 13.17
N VAL A 82 2.18 1.03 13.93
CA VAL A 82 3.11 -0.08 13.86
C VAL A 82 3.26 -0.70 15.25
N ILE A 83 3.12 -2.02 15.35
CA ILE A 83 3.34 -2.78 16.58
C ILE A 83 4.35 -3.88 16.30
N ALA A 84 5.44 -3.91 17.07
CA ALA A 84 6.44 -4.96 17.06
C ALA A 84 6.21 -5.91 18.24
N ARG A 85 6.05 -7.21 17.98
CA ARG A 85 5.92 -8.25 19.00
C ARG A 85 7.01 -9.31 18.88
N ASP A 86 7.52 -9.79 20.01
CA ASP A 86 8.43 -10.94 20.04
C ASP A 86 7.70 -12.28 19.88
N ASN A 87 8.45 -13.37 20.03
CA ASN A 87 7.97 -14.75 19.99
C ASN A 87 7.08 -15.14 21.18
N ARG A 88 7.05 -14.35 22.26
CA ARG A 88 6.11 -14.52 23.39
C ARG A 88 4.83 -13.70 23.19
N GLY A 89 4.77 -12.88 22.15
CA GLY A 89 3.69 -11.93 21.90
C GLY A 89 3.78 -10.66 22.73
N THR A 90 4.89 -10.46 23.45
CA THR A 90 5.16 -9.23 24.20
C THR A 90 5.40 -8.10 23.21
N ILE A 91 4.76 -6.95 23.45
CA ILE A 91 4.99 -5.75 22.64
C ILE A 91 6.36 -5.18 23.01
N CYS A 92 7.30 -5.27 22.09
CA CYS A 92 8.64 -4.71 22.27
C CYS A 92 8.69 -3.23 21.87
N ASN A 93 7.85 -2.84 20.90
CA ASN A 93 7.77 -1.46 20.44
C ASN A 93 6.38 -1.18 19.83
N ALA A 94 5.91 0.05 19.99
CA ALA A 94 4.68 0.55 19.38
C ALA A 94 4.91 1.99 18.92
N TRP A 95 4.59 2.26 17.66
CA TRP A 95 4.78 3.56 17.05
C TRP A 95 3.52 3.96 16.27
N ASN A 96 3.23 5.25 16.25
CA ASN A 96 2.18 5.80 15.41
C ASN A 96 2.62 7.15 14.82
N LYS A 97 2.07 7.46 13.66
CA LYS A 97 2.25 8.76 13.01
C LYS A 97 0.95 9.20 12.35
N LYS A 98 0.48 10.38 12.74
CA LYS A 98 -0.58 11.09 12.02
C LYS A 98 0.05 11.86 10.87
N VAL A 99 -0.55 11.73 9.70
CA VAL A 99 -0.18 12.46 8.49
C VAL A 99 -1.36 13.36 8.15
N PHE A 100 -1.23 14.65 8.48
CA PHE A 100 -2.30 15.64 8.39
C PHE A 100 -2.53 16.17 6.98
N GLN A 101 -1.81 15.64 5.99
CA GLN A 101 -1.92 16.08 4.61
C GLN A 101 -2.35 14.92 3.74
N PHE A 102 -3.43 15.11 2.98
CA PHE A 102 -3.74 14.34 1.77
C PHE A 102 -2.63 14.60 0.74
N CYS A 103 -1.44 14.07 1.00
CA CYS A 103 -0.57 13.67 -0.09
C CYS A 103 -0.98 12.23 -0.39
N THR A 104 -1.40 11.98 -1.63
CA THR A 104 -1.79 10.67 -2.17
C THR A 104 -0.68 9.60 -2.13
N THR A 105 0.39 9.83 -1.36
CA THR A 105 1.55 8.96 -1.17
C THR A 105 1.26 7.86 -0.14
N LEU A 106 0.30 6.98 -0.45
CA LEU A 106 0.15 5.69 0.24
C LEU A 106 0.80 4.53 -0.53
N LEU A 107 1.67 4.84 -1.47
CA LEU A 107 2.50 3.87 -2.18
C LEU A 107 3.97 4.24 -1.99
N LEU A 108 4.59 3.73 -0.94
CA LEU A 108 6.00 3.32 -1.03
C LEU A 108 6.57 2.42 0.07
N GLU A 109 5.88 2.04 1.14
CA GLU A 109 6.50 1.13 2.13
C GLU A 109 5.60 -0.02 2.57
N LEU A 110 5.58 -1.06 1.73
CA LEU A 110 5.33 -2.46 2.11
C LEU A 110 6.13 -3.41 1.19
N LEU A 111 7.37 -3.04 0.86
CA LEU A 111 8.44 -3.93 0.37
C LEU A 111 9.75 -3.53 1.03
#